data_AF-I3IMS2-F1
#
_entry.id   AF-I3IMS2-F1
#
_cell.length_a   1.000
_cell.length_b   1.000
_cell.length_c   1.000
_cell.angle_alpha   90.00
_cell.angle_beta   90.00
_cell.angle_gamma   90.00
#
_symmetry.space_group_name_H-M   'P 1'
#
loop_
_entity.id
_entity.type
_entity.pdbx_description
1 polymer ?
#
loop_
_entity_poly.entity_id
_entity_poly.type
_entity_poly.pdbx_seq_one_letter_code
_entity_poly.pdbx_strand_id
1 'polypeptide(L)'
;MRDEELKEHLEALYQSPQGQEVYRLRKEKVELPFGHMKRNLGAGQFLLRGTQGVNAELSVLSTCFNIARMITLVGVPALILKLQAM
;
A
#
# COMPACT_ATOMS: atom_id res chain seq x y z
N MET A 1 26.56 -6.11 -5.61
CA MET A 1 26.98 -7.33 -4.88
C MET A 1 25.95 -7.81 -3.85
N ARG A 2 25.89 -7.33 -2.59
CA ARG A 2 24.86 -7.84 -1.61
C ARG A 2 23.40 -7.61 -2.06
N ASP A 3 23.12 -6.46 -2.66
CA ASP A 3 21.77 -6.14 -3.16
C ASP A 3 21.42 -6.91 -4.44
N GLU A 4 22.42 -7.49 -5.10
CA GLU A 4 22.32 -8.17 -6.39
C GLU A 4 21.94 -9.64 -6.17
N GLU A 5 22.63 -10.31 -5.25
CA GLU A 5 22.27 -11.67 -4.80
C GLU A 5 20.86 -11.70 -4.21
N LEU A 6 20.48 -10.69 -3.43
CA LEU A 6 19.13 -10.56 -2.89
C LEU A 6 18.10 -10.41 -4.02
N LYS A 7 18.41 -9.60 -5.03
CA LYS A 7 17.52 -9.39 -6.17
C LYS A 7 17.33 -10.69 -6.96
N GLU A 8 18.40 -11.42 -7.25
CA GLU A 8 18.33 -12.72 -7.94
C GLU A 8 17.49 -13.73 -7.14
N HIS A 9 17.69 -13.79 -5.83
CA HIS A 9 16.88 -14.66 -4.97
C HIS A 9 15.39 -14.30 -5.01
N LEU A 10 15.04 -13.02 -4.92
CA LEU A 10 13.66 -12.55 -5.00
C LEU A 10 13.04 -12.81 -6.37
N GLU A 11 13.80 -12.65 -7.46
CA GLU A 11 13.36 -12.97 -8.81
C GLU A 11 13.09 -14.47 -8.97
N ALA A 12 13.97 -15.33 -8.46
CA ALA A 12 13.77 -16.77 -8.46
C ALA A 12 12.52 -17.19 -7.66
N LEU A 13 12.30 -16.58 -6.49
CA LEU A 13 11.08 -16.77 -5.70
C LEU A 13 9.84 -16.32 -6.47
N TYR A 14 9.88 -15.16 -7.12
CA TYR A 14 8.78 -14.65 -7.92
C TYR A 14 8.44 -15.58 -9.09
N GLN A 15 9.44 -16.14 -9.79
CA GLN A 15 9.23 -17.05 -10.92
C GLN A 15 8.75 -18.45 -10.51
N SER A 16 8.93 -18.83 -9.25
CA SER A 16 8.46 -20.13 -8.75
C SER A 16 6.93 -20.28 -8.84
N PRO A 17 6.40 -21.51 -9.03
CA PRO A 17 4.95 -21.73 -9.07
C PRO A 17 4.22 -21.26 -7.79
N GLN A 18 4.86 -21.43 -6.63
CA GLN A 18 4.33 -21.00 -5.34
C GLN A 18 4.32 -19.47 -5.22
N GLY A 19 5.38 -18.81 -5.68
CA GLY A 19 5.46 -17.35 -5.71
C GLY A 19 4.42 -16.73 -6.63
N GLN A 20 4.19 -17.32 -7.81
CA GLN A 20 3.13 -16.90 -8.74
C GLN A 20 1.72 -17.08 -8.15
N GLU A 21 1.48 -18.14 -7.38
CA GLU A 21 0.19 -18.34 -6.71
C GLU A 21 -0.10 -17.23 -5.69
N VAL A 22 0.89 -16.91 -4.85
CA VAL A 22 0.79 -15.79 -3.90
C VAL A 22 0.64 -14.46 -4.63
N TYR A 23 1.39 -14.24 -5.72
CA TYR A 23 1.34 -13.00 -6.48
C TYR A 23 -0.05 -12.76 -7.09
N ARG A 24 -0.75 -13.80 -7.51
CA ARG A 24 -2.10 -13.73 -8.08
C ARG A 24 -3.11 -13.06 -7.12
N LEU A 25 -2.99 -13.35 -5.82
CA LEU A 25 -3.85 -12.79 -4.77
C LEU A 25 -3.73 -11.27 -4.64
N ARG A 26 -2.62 -10.67 -5.10
CA ARG A 26 -2.44 -9.21 -5.04
C ARG A 26 -3.48 -8.46 -5.85
N LYS A 27 -3.89 -9.01 -7.00
CA LYS A 27 -4.90 -8.40 -7.88
C LYS A 27 -6.25 -8.23 -7.17
N GLU A 28 -6.55 -9.10 -6.21
CA GLU A 28 -7.83 -9.11 -5.50
C GLU A 28 -7.92 -8.05 -4.41
N LYS A 29 -6.81 -7.81 -3.69
CA LYS A 29 -6.85 -6.99 -2.46
C LYS A 29 -5.95 -5.76 -2.52
N VAL A 30 -4.76 -5.89 -3.08
CA VAL A 30 -3.69 -4.90 -2.95
C VAL A 30 -3.72 -3.89 -4.09
N GLU A 31 -3.93 -4.36 -5.32
CA GLU A 31 -3.91 -3.49 -6.50
C GLU A 31 -5.08 -2.49 -6.51
N LEU A 32 -6.22 -2.82 -5.91
CA LEU A 32 -7.39 -1.94 -5.81
C LEU A 32 -7.11 -0.66 -4.98
N PRO A 33 -6.63 -0.75 -3.71
CA PRO A 33 -6.17 0.41 -2.95
C PRO A 33 -5.12 1.26 -3.67
N PHE A 34 -4.11 0.63 -4.27
CA PHE A 34 -3.06 1.36 -4.99
C PHE A 34 -3.60 2.05 -6.24
N GLY A 35 -4.51 1.41 -6.98
CA GLY A 35 -5.21 2.03 -8.10
C GLY A 35 -6.03 3.24 -7.65
N HIS A 36 -6.78 3.11 -6.55
CA HIS A 36 -7.57 4.19 -5.99
C HIS A 36 -6.70 5.38 -5.55
N MET A 37 -5.62 5.11 -4.80
CA MET A 37 -4.68 6.14 -4.38
C MET A 37 -4.06 6.88 -5.57
N LYS A 38 -3.63 6.16 -6.60
CA LYS A 38 -2.96 6.76 -7.76
C LYS A 38 -3.91 7.53 -8.68
N ARG A 39 -5.11 6.98 -8.94
CA ARG A 39 -6.03 7.53 -9.96
C ARG A 39 -7.12 8.42 -9.39
N ASN A 40 -7.68 8.06 -8.24
CA ASN A 40 -8.80 8.80 -7.65
C ASN A 40 -8.32 9.85 -6.65
N LEU A 41 -7.25 9.58 -5.89
CA LEU A 41 -6.65 10.54 -4.97
C LEU A 41 -5.51 11.35 -5.61
N GLY A 42 -5.22 11.14 -6.90
CA GLY A 42 -4.21 11.91 -7.65
C GLY A 42 -2.75 11.65 -7.26
N ALA A 43 -2.47 10.65 -6.42
CA ALA A 43 -1.12 10.34 -5.93
C ALA A 43 -0.33 9.45 -6.91
N GLY A 44 -0.34 9.81 -8.19
CA GLY A 44 0.37 9.07 -9.24
C GLY A 44 1.89 9.33 -9.27
N GLN A 45 2.34 10.41 -8.64
CA GLN A 45 3.73 10.86 -8.62
C GLN A 45 4.08 11.41 -7.22
N PHE A 46 5.33 11.23 -6.82
CA PHE A 46 5.86 11.82 -5.59
C PHE A 46 6.40 13.23 -5.86
N LEU A 47 6.25 14.13 -4.89
CA LEU A 47 6.73 15.52 -5.01
C LEU A 47 8.16 15.62 -4.49
N LEU A 48 8.47 14.91 -3.42
CA LEU A 48 9.79 14.81 -2.80
C LEU A 48 10.68 13.79 -3.49
N ARG A 49 11.99 14.00 -3.36
CA ARG A 49 13.04 13.11 -3.84
C ARG A 49 13.73 12.42 -2.67
N GLY A 50 14.34 11.27 -2.95
CA GLY A 50 15.01 10.45 -1.94
C GLY A 50 14.04 9.61 -1.12
N THR A 51 14.53 8.50 -0.59
CA THR A 51 13.71 7.48 0.11
C THR A 51 12.99 8.05 1.32
N GLN A 52 13.65 8.91 2.10
CA GLN A 52 13.05 9.52 3.29
C GLN A 52 11.81 10.37 2.96
N GLY A 53 11.92 11.27 1.98
CA GLY A 53 10.81 12.14 1.57
C GLY A 53 9.66 11.36 0.93
N VAL A 54 9.99 10.42 0.04
CA VAL A 54 9.00 9.54 -0.59
C VAL A 54 8.26 8.68 0.44
N ASN A 55 8.97 8.15 1.43
CA ASN A 55 8.34 7.38 2.51
C ASN A 55 7.41 8.23 3.38
N ALA A 56 7.76 9.49 3.64
CA ALA A 56 6.89 10.41 4.36
C ALA A 56 5.59 10.66 3.59
N GLU A 57 5.67 10.96 2.28
CA GLU A 57 4.50 11.16 1.43
C GLU A 57 3.61 9.92 1.38
N LEU A 58 4.20 8.75 1.14
CA LEU A 58 3.46 7.49 1.08
C LEU A 58 2.78 7.16 2.42
N SER A 59 3.42 7.46 3.55
CA SER A 59 2.87 7.24 4.89
C SER A 59 1.66 8.11 5.16
N VAL A 60 1.73 9.40 4.79
CA VAL A 60 0.60 10.33 4.90
C VAL A 60 -0.55 9.88 3.99
N LEU A 61 -0.27 9.59 2.72
CA LEU A 61 -1.27 9.11 1.76
C LEU A 61 -1.98 7.84 2.24
N SER A 62 -1.21 6.86 2.73
CA SER A 62 -1.76 5.59 3.22
C SER A 62 -2.64 5.81 4.45
N THR A 63 -2.25 6.71 5.34
CA THR A 63 -3.04 7.09 6.53
C THR A 63 -4.36 7.73 6.11
N CYS A 64 -4.33 8.70 5.20
CA CYS A 64 -5.52 9.35 4.68
C CYS A 64 -6.46 8.36 3.98
N PHE A 65 -5.91 7.46 3.14
CA PHE A 65 -6.69 6.41 2.49
C PHE A 65 -7.37 5.50 3.51
N ASN A 66 -6.64 5.05 4.53
CA ASN A 66 -7.19 4.18 5.58
C ASN A 66 -8.32 4.88 6.34
N ILE A 67 -8.15 6.15 6.72
CA ILE A 67 -9.20 6.94 7.39
C ILE A 67 -10.43 7.07 6.49
N ALA A 68 -10.26 7.48 5.23
CA ALA A 68 -11.37 7.60 4.27
C ALA A 68 -12.09 6.26 4.08
N ARG A 69 -11.35 5.15 4.01
CA ARG A 69 -11.92 3.81 3.88
C ARG A 69 -12.67 3.39 5.12
N MET A 70 -12.14 3.63 6.32
CA MET A 70 -12.83 3.37 7.58
C MET A 70 -14.13 4.16 7.68
N ILE A 71 -14.12 5.46 7.33
CA ILE A 71 -15.33 6.28 7.29
C ILE A 71 -16.38 5.67 6.35
N THR A 72 -15.97 5.18 5.18
CA THR A 72 -16.90 4.54 4.23
C THR A 72 -17.47 3.23 4.76
N LEU A 73 -16.70 2.46 5.54
CA LEU A 73 -17.11 1.15 6.05
C LEU A 73 -18.00 1.23 7.30
N VAL A 74 -17.68 2.13 8.24
CA VAL A 74 -18.36 2.18 9.54
C VAL A 74 -19.07 3.51 9.82
N GLY A 75 -18.85 4.54 9.00
CA GLY A 75 -19.36 5.89 9.25
C GLY A 75 -18.52 6.67 10.27
N VAL A 76 -18.63 8.00 10.23
CA VAL A 76 -17.87 8.91 11.11
C VAL A 76 -18.16 8.67 12.60
N PRO A 77 -19.43 8.58 13.06
CA PRO A 77 -19.70 8.44 14.50
C PRO A 77 -19.13 7.15 15.09
N ALA A 78 -19.29 6.01 14.39
CA ALA A 78 -18.78 4.73 14.87
C ALA A 78 -17.24 4.69 14.85
N LEU A 79 -16.61 5.35 13.89
CA LEU A 79 -15.15 5.46 13.84
C LEU A 79 -14.60 6.24 15.04
N ILE A 80 -15.20 7.39 15.38
CA ILE A 80 -14.78 8.19 16.54
C ILE A 80 -14.90 7.38 17.83
N LEU A 81 -16.03 6.70 18.04
CA LEU A 81 -16.23 5.86 19.23
C LEU A 81 -15.18 4.74 19.33
N LYS A 82 -14.84 4.09 18.21
CA LYS A 82 -13.81 3.05 18.19
C LYS A 82 -12.41 3.59 18.51
N LEU A 83 -12.06 4.76 18.00
CA LEU A 83 -10.76 5.38 18.25
C LEU A 83 -10.61 5.86 19.70
N GLN A 84 -11.70 6.32 20.32
CA GLN A 84 -11.71 6.74 21.73
C GLN A 84 -11.64 5.56 22.72
N ALA A 85 -12.01 4.37 22.28
CA ALA A 85 -11.99 3.15 23.08
C ALA A 85 -10.67 2.36 22.99
N MET A 86 -9.71 2.84 22.19
CA MET A 86 -8.34 2.31 22.08
C MET A 86 -7.41 3.02 23.05
#